data_AF-A0A069SCD0-F1
#
_entry.id   AF-A0A069SCD0-F1
#
_cell.length_a   1.000
_cell.length_b   1.000
_cell.length_c   1.000
_cell.angle_alpha   90.00
_cell.angle_beta   90.00
_cell.angle_gamma   90.00
#
_symmetry.space_group_name_H-M   'P 1'
#
loop_
_entity.id
_entity.type
_entity.pdbx_description
1 polymer ?
#
loop_
_entity_poly.entity_id
_entity_poly.type
_entity_poly.pdbx_seq_one_letter_code
_entity_poly.pdbx_strand_id
1 'polypeptide(L)'
;MKTMVERQSIIHMYRVCGYSKRRISRELHVSRHTVDNILSKYESAIRTDNPEEALSDLLTIQPRYDSSRRRPRRLTQEIKDKIGFCLKKNAVKIATGLRKQRMLKKD
;
A
#
# COMPACT_ATOMS: atom_id res chain seq x y z
N MET A 1 -2.73 5.12 -13.47
CA MET A 1 -2.84 3.66 -13.22
C MET A 1 -2.45 2.96 -14.51
N LYS A 2 -1.60 1.94 -14.47
CA LYS A 2 -1.22 1.22 -15.69
C LYS A 2 -2.23 0.13 -16.02
N THR A 3 -2.73 0.11 -17.25
CA THR A 3 -3.72 -0.84 -17.74
C THR A 3 -3.08 -2.21 -17.98
N MET A 4 -3.91 -3.24 -18.10
CA MET A 4 -3.47 -4.59 -18.49
C MET A 4 -2.66 -4.57 -19.79
N VAL A 5 -3.14 -3.80 -20.78
CA VAL A 5 -2.49 -3.66 -22.10
C VAL A 5 -1.09 -3.08 -21.95
N GLU A 6 -0.93 -1.99 -21.18
CA GLU A 6 0.38 -1.38 -20.95
C GLU A 6 1.36 -2.33 -20.24
N ARG A 7 0.88 -3.15 -19.29
CA ARG A 7 1.71 -4.17 -18.63
C ARG A 7 2.16 -5.24 -19.63
N GLN A 8 1.25 -5.71 -20.47
CA GLN A 8 1.54 -6.73 -21.49
C GLN A 8 2.52 -6.21 -22.55
N SER A 9 2.37 -4.97 -23.02
CA SER A 9 3.31 -4.33 -23.94
C SER A 9 4.72 -4.26 -23.36
N ILE A 10 4.86 -3.89 -22.07
CA ILE A 10 6.15 -3.87 -21.39
C ILE A 10 6.80 -5.27 -21.35
N ILE A 11 6.03 -6.30 -20.98
CA ILE A 11 6.53 -7.67 -20.88
C ILE A 11 6.93 -8.20 -22.26
N HIS A 12 6.11 -7.96 -23.29
CA HIS A 12 6.38 -8.36 -24.67
C HIS A 12 7.68 -7.73 -25.19
N MET A 13 7.84 -6.41 -25.03
CA MET A 13 9.05 -5.72 -25.50
C MET A 13 10.32 -6.20 -24.78
N TYR A 14 10.21 -6.58 -23.51
CA TYR A 14 11.34 -7.12 -22.75
C TYR A 14 11.71 -8.54 -23.18
N ARG A 15 10.74 -9.43 -23.30
CA ARG A 15 10.97 -10.87 -23.53
C ARG A 15 11.07 -11.27 -24.98
N VAL A 16 10.20 -10.75 -25.82
CA VAL A 16 10.11 -11.12 -27.23
C VAL A 16 11.03 -10.24 -28.06
N CYS A 17 10.95 -8.92 -27.88
CA CYS A 17 11.76 -7.97 -28.66
C CYS A 17 13.19 -7.77 -28.10
N GLY A 18 13.49 -8.24 -26.88
CA GLY A 18 14.81 -8.12 -26.26
C GLY A 18 15.21 -6.68 -25.90
N TYR A 19 14.25 -5.77 -25.71
CA TYR A 19 14.57 -4.37 -25.43
C TYR A 19 15.03 -4.17 -23.99
N SER A 20 15.98 -3.25 -23.82
CA SER A 20 16.42 -2.84 -22.48
C SER A 20 15.32 -2.04 -21.76
N LYS A 21 15.29 -2.12 -20.42
CA LYS A 21 14.34 -1.36 -19.56
C LYS A 21 14.32 0.14 -19.90
N ARG A 22 15.48 0.71 -20.27
CA ARG A 22 15.63 2.12 -20.65
C ARG A 22 15.04 2.43 -22.03
N ARG A 23 15.14 1.50 -22.99
CA ARG A 23 14.50 1.64 -24.30
C ARG A 23 12.98 1.57 -24.16
N ILE A 24 12.47 0.58 -23.45
CA ILE A 24 11.02 0.41 -23.18
C ILE A 24 10.43 1.66 -22.52
N SER A 25 11.13 2.22 -21.53
CA SER A 25 10.72 3.44 -20.84
C SER A 25 10.55 4.64 -21.78
N ARG A 26 11.46 4.80 -22.76
CA ARG A 26 11.39 5.87 -23.75
C ARG A 26 10.28 5.64 -24.77
N GLU A 27 10.16 4.42 -25.29
CA GLU A 27 9.19 4.06 -26.32
C GLU A 27 7.73 4.19 -25.82
N LEU A 28 7.46 3.70 -24.61
CA LEU A 28 6.11 3.70 -24.04
C LEU A 28 5.80 4.96 -23.21
N HIS A 29 6.73 5.91 -23.13
CA HIS A 29 6.64 7.10 -22.27
C HIS A 29 6.25 6.76 -20.81
N VAL A 30 6.83 5.69 -20.28
CA VAL A 30 6.61 5.20 -18.92
C VAL A 30 7.88 5.40 -18.11
N SER A 31 7.75 5.84 -16.85
CA SER A 31 8.89 5.91 -15.92
C SER A 31 9.64 4.58 -15.87
N ARG A 32 10.97 4.64 -15.96
CA ARG A 32 11.85 3.48 -15.83
C ARG A 32 11.57 2.66 -14.57
N HIS A 33 11.24 3.31 -13.45
CA HIS A 33 10.91 2.62 -12.20
C HIS A 33 9.64 1.78 -12.30
N THR A 34 8.66 2.24 -13.07
CA THR A 34 7.43 1.48 -13.31
C THR A 34 7.69 0.28 -14.22
N VAL A 35 8.52 0.45 -15.26
CA VAL A 35 8.98 -0.65 -16.12
C VAL A 35 9.71 -1.69 -15.29
N ASP A 36 10.66 -1.25 -14.46
CA ASP A 36 11.44 -2.11 -13.57
C ASP A 36 10.55 -2.91 -12.61
N ASN A 37 9.63 -2.25 -11.91
CA ASN A 37 8.68 -2.89 -11.00
C ASN A 37 7.80 -3.95 -11.70
N ILE A 38 7.28 -3.64 -12.89
CA ILE A 38 6.46 -4.60 -13.66
C ILE A 38 7.29 -5.83 -14.05
N LEU A 39 8.51 -5.62 -14.54
CA LEU A 39 9.39 -6.72 -14.95
C LEU A 39 9.86 -7.55 -13.75
N SER A 40 10.20 -6.93 -12.63
CA SER A 40 10.55 -7.67 -11.40
C SER A 40 9.40 -8.54 -10.91
N LYS A 41 8.16 -8.03 -10.94
CA LYS A 41 6.98 -8.83 -10.58
C LYS A 41 6.73 -9.99 -11.55
N TYR A 42 6.91 -9.75 -12.84
CA TYR A 42 6.81 -10.77 -13.86
C TYR A 42 7.88 -11.86 -13.69
N GLU A 43 9.13 -11.47 -13.44
CA GLU A 43 10.22 -12.42 -13.16
C GLU A 43 9.98 -13.22 -11.89
N SER A 44 9.39 -12.62 -10.84
CA SER A 44 8.99 -13.36 -9.65
C SER A 44 7.82 -14.31 -9.92
N ALA A 45 6.83 -13.91 -10.71
CA ALA A 45 5.66 -14.73 -11.04
C ALA A 45 6.02 -15.98 -11.85
N ILE A 46 7.07 -15.94 -12.67
CA ILE A 46 7.54 -17.13 -13.39
C ILE A 46 8.26 -18.13 -12.47
N ARG A 47 8.80 -17.66 -11.35
CA ARG A 47 9.56 -18.49 -10.41
C ARG A 47 8.68 -19.13 -9.32
N THR A 48 7.39 -18.83 -9.28
CA THR A 48 6.45 -19.42 -8.32
C THR A 48 5.94 -20.78 -8.79
N ASP A 49 5.48 -21.60 -7.86
CA ASP A 49 4.95 -22.95 -8.14
C ASP A 49 3.71 -22.93 -9.04
N ASN A 50 2.90 -21.86 -9.00
CA ASN A 50 1.76 -21.62 -9.88
C ASN A 50 1.93 -20.34 -10.71
N PRO A 51 2.65 -20.39 -11.84
CA PRO A 51 2.94 -19.20 -12.63
C PRO A 51 1.73 -18.62 -13.36
N GLU A 52 0.73 -19.45 -13.73
CA GLU A 52 -0.45 -19.00 -14.46
C GLU A 52 -1.30 -18.03 -13.63
N GLU A 53 -1.56 -18.40 -12.37
CA GLU A 53 -2.31 -17.57 -11.43
C GLU A 53 -1.55 -16.26 -11.12
N ALA A 54 -0.25 -16.34 -10.83
CA ALA A 54 0.57 -15.18 -10.52
C ALA A 54 0.68 -14.18 -11.70
N LEU A 55 0.70 -14.67 -12.94
CA LEU A 55 0.69 -13.84 -14.14
C LEU A 55 -0.69 -13.21 -14.39
N SER A 56 -1.77 -13.97 -14.19
CA SER A 56 -3.14 -13.46 -14.27
C SER A 56 -3.35 -12.30 -13.29
N ASP A 57 -2.92 -12.48 -12.04
CA ASP A 57 -2.95 -11.46 -10.99
C ASP A 57 -2.15 -10.22 -11.36
N LEU A 58 -0.92 -10.41 -11.87
CA LEU A 58 -0.08 -9.30 -12.32
C LEU A 58 -0.74 -8.47 -13.43
N LEU A 59 -1.53 -9.08 -14.31
CA LEU A 59 -2.16 -8.39 -15.44
C LEU A 59 -3.50 -7.76 -15.06
N THR A 60 -4.29 -8.40 -14.19
CA THR A 60 -5.68 -8.01 -13.91
C THR A 60 -5.83 -7.16 -12.64
N ILE A 61 -5.00 -7.37 -11.61
CA ILE A 61 -5.17 -6.69 -10.32
C ILE A 61 -4.85 -5.20 -10.46
N GLN A 62 -5.80 -4.37 -10.01
CA GLN A 62 -5.61 -2.93 -9.94
C GLN A 62 -4.50 -2.57 -8.94
N PRO A 63 -3.60 -1.63 -9.27
CA PRO A 63 -2.52 -1.25 -8.37
C PRO A 63 -3.08 -0.62 -7.10
N ARG A 64 -2.77 -1.23 -5.96
CA ARG A 64 -3.13 -0.73 -4.63
C ARG A 64 -1.88 -0.26 -3.89
N TYR A 65 -1.98 0.86 -3.18
CA TYR A 65 -0.92 1.30 -2.29
C TYR A 65 -0.78 0.34 -1.11
N ASP A 66 0.45 -0.10 -0.82
CA ASP A 66 0.74 -0.82 0.41
C ASP A 66 0.64 0.14 1.60
N SER A 67 -0.41 -0.06 2.41
CA SER A 67 -0.62 0.66 3.66
C SER A 67 -0.31 -0.18 4.89
N SER A 68 0.12 -1.44 4.75
CA SER A 68 0.33 -2.38 5.86
C SER A 68 1.34 -1.87 6.89
N ARG A 69 2.39 -1.18 6.42
CA ARG A 69 3.45 -0.62 7.27
C ARG A 69 3.17 0.79 7.77
N ARG A 70 2.03 1.40 7.40
CA ARG A 70 1.70 2.76 7.84
C ARG A 70 1.43 2.76 9.34
N ARG A 71 2.23 3.53 10.08
CA ARG A 71 2.05 3.75 11.51
C ARG A 71 1.57 5.18 11.76
N PRO A 72 0.77 5.43 12.81
CA PRO A 72 0.42 6.78 13.20
C PRO A 72 1.69 7.61 13.46
N ARG A 73 1.81 8.78 12.81
CA ARG A 73 2.98 9.65 12.99
C ARG A 73 2.98 10.41 14.30
N ARG A 74 1.78 10.79 14.78
CA ARG A 74 1.60 11.63 15.98
C ARG A 74 1.06 10.88 17.19
N LEU A 75 0.49 9.69 16.99
CA LEU A 75 -0.09 8.90 18.09
C LEU A 75 0.99 7.99 18.68
N THR A 76 1.86 8.57 19.50
CA THR A 76 2.86 7.84 20.29
C THR A 76 2.18 6.98 21.37
N GLN A 77 2.89 5.99 21.90
CA GLN A 77 2.37 5.16 22.98
C GLN A 77 2.00 6.01 24.21
N GLU A 78 2.86 6.96 24.58
CA GLU A 78 2.59 7.90 25.67
C GLU A 78 1.30 8.70 25.46
N ILE A 79 1.02 9.15 24.23
CA ILE A 79 -0.22 9.85 23.90
C ILE A 79 -1.42 8.90 24.02
N LYS A 80 -1.29 7.64 23.57
CA LYS A 80 -2.34 6.62 23.77
C LYS A 80 -2.63 6.38 25.26
N ASP A 81 -1.58 6.28 26.07
CA ASP A 81 -1.70 6.02 27.50
C ASP A 81 -2.37 7.21 28.21
N LYS A 82 -1.97 8.44 27.86
CA LYS A 82 -2.62 9.68 28.35
C LYS A 82 -4.10 9.74 27.97
N ILE A 83 -4.43 9.43 26.71
CA ILE A 83 -5.84 9.36 26.26
C ILE A 83 -6.59 8.29 27.07
N GLY A 84 -6.03 7.09 27.20
CA GLY A 84 -6.63 5.99 27.95
C GLY A 84 -6.86 6.33 29.42
N PHE A 85 -5.90 7.00 30.06
CA PHE A 85 -6.02 7.50 31.43
C PHE A 85 -7.18 8.50 31.57
N CYS A 86 -7.29 9.45 30.65
CA CYS A 86 -8.38 10.42 30.66
C CYS A 86 -9.76 9.76 30.49
N LEU A 87 -9.86 8.77 29.60
CA LEU A 87 -11.08 8.00 29.39
C LEU A 87 -11.47 7.19 30.63
N LYS A 88 -10.50 6.53 31.29
CA LYS A 88 -10.74 5.81 32.56
C LYS A 88 -11.24 6.75 33.66
N LYS A 89 -10.61 7.93 33.82
CA LYS A 89 -11.08 8.95 34.78
C LYS A 89 -12.50 9.41 34.49
N ASN A 90 -12.86 9.57 33.22
CA ASN A 90 -14.22 9.93 32.83
C ASN A 90 -15.22 8.81 33.15
N ALA A 91 -14.86 7.55 32.94
CA ALA A 91 -15.70 6.41 33.30
C ALA A 91 -16.00 6.38 34.81
N VAL A 92 -14.99 6.60 35.66
CA VAL A 92 -15.16 6.71 37.12
C VAL A 92 -16.11 7.85 37.47
N LYS A 93 -15.92 9.05 36.91
CA LYS A 93 -16.79 10.21 37.16
C LYS A 93 -18.25 9.94 36.77
N ILE A 94 -18.50 9.16 35.72
CA ILE A 94 -19.87 8.77 35.34
C ILE A 94 -20.45 7.81 36.39
N ALA A 95 -19.68 6.78 36.78
CA ALA A 95 -20.12 5.78 37.74
C ALA A 95 -20.42 6.38 39.13
N THR A 96 -19.70 7.43 39.53
CA THR A 96 -19.90 8.12 40.82
C THR A 96 -20.88 9.30 40.75
N GLY A 97 -21.67 9.44 39.68
CA GLY A 97 -22.66 10.51 39.53
C GLY A 97 -22.10 11.90 39.18
N LEU A 98 -20.78 12.04 39.03
CA LEU A 98 -20.08 13.29 38.65
C LEU A 98 -20.01 13.51 37.13
N ARG A 99 -21.04 13.08 36.39
CA ARG A 99 -21.07 13.10 34.92
C ARG A 99 -20.73 14.46 34.31
N LYS A 100 -21.16 15.56 34.93
CA LYS A 100 -20.89 16.93 34.47
C LYS A 100 -19.43 17.36 34.59
N GLN A 101 -18.63 16.68 35.43
CA GLN A 101 -17.21 16.99 35.65
C GLN A 101 -16.27 16.20 34.73
N ARG A 102 -16.79 15.40 33.77
CA ARG A 102 -15.96 14.66 32.82
C ARG A 102 -15.15 15.63 31.93
N MET A 103 -13.95 15.22 31.55
CA MET A 103 -13.16 15.95 30.55
C MET A 103 -13.83 15.79 29.19
N LEU A 104 -14.15 16.91 28.55
CA LEU A 104 -14.71 16.93 27.19
C LEU A 104 -13.59 17.11 26.18
N LYS A 105 -13.86 16.74 24.92
CA LYS A 105 -12.96 17.09 23.82
C LYS A 105 -12.86 18.62 23.75
N LYS A 106 -11.68 19.12 23.41
CA LYS A 106 -11.50 20.52 23.02
C LYS A 106 -11.76 20.61 21.51
N ASP A 107 -12.47 21.65 21.09
CA ASP A 107 -12.76 21.93 19.67
C ASP A 107 -11.48 22.27 18.89
#